data_AF-A0A2E7D899-F1
#
_entry.id   AF-A0A2E7D899-F1
#
_cell.length_a   1.000
_cell.length_b   1.000
_cell.length_c   1.000
_cell.angle_alpha   90.00
_cell.angle_beta   90.00
_cell.angle_gamma   90.00
#
_symmetry.space_group_name_H-M   'P 1'
#
loop_
_entity.id
_entity.type
_entity.pdbx_description
1 polymer ?
#
loop_
_entity_poly.entity_id
_entity_poly.type
_entity_poly.pdbx_seq_one_letter_code
_entity_poly.pdbx_strand_id
1 'polypeptide(L)' 'MSVYPSSVLDAPAVESESSVDFVEELRLRTHARKHYISREDRKPDLHPIVLDEMLRVDREMSR' A
#
# COMPACT_ATOMS: atom_id res chain seq x y z
N MET A 1 -8.11 -13.60 -48.28
CA MET A 1 -9.14 -13.11 -47.35
C MET A 1 -8.59 -13.22 -45.95
N SER A 2 -8.43 -12.08 -45.28
CA SER A 2 -7.89 -11.97 -43.92
C SER A 2 -9.00 -12.30 -42.93
N VAL A 3 -8.72 -13.20 -41.99
CA VAL A 3 -9.54 -13.43 -40.80
C VAL A 3 -8.61 -13.59 -39.61
N TYR A 4 -8.27 -12.48 -38.99
CA TYR A 4 -7.90 -12.47 -37.57
C TYR A 4 -9.19 -12.28 -36.77
N PRO A 5 -9.67 -13.28 -36.01
CA PRO A 5 -10.63 -13.01 -34.96
C PRO A 5 -9.89 -12.37 -33.78
N SER A 6 -10.28 -11.12 -33.52
CA SER A 6 -10.10 -10.35 -32.30
C SER A 6 -10.15 -11.22 -31.04
N SER A 7 -8.98 -11.46 -30.43
CA SER A 7 -8.87 -11.84 -29.01
C SER A 7 -7.98 -10.81 -28.34
N VAL A 8 -8.63 -9.68 -28.11
CA VAL A 8 -8.20 -8.60 -27.24
C VAL A 8 -7.77 -9.15 -25.87
N LEU A 9 -6.57 -8.73 -25.47
CA LEU A 9 -6.20 -8.39 -24.09
C LEU A 9 -6.41 -9.50 -23.05
N ASP A 10 -5.54 -10.51 -23.08
CA ASP A 10 -5.10 -11.14 -21.83
C ASP A 10 -3.99 -10.26 -21.23
N ALA A 11 -4.37 -9.04 -20.83
CA ALA A 11 -3.56 -8.30 -19.87
C ALA A 11 -3.83 -9.01 -18.53
N PRO A 12 -2.80 -9.53 -17.82
CA PRO A 12 -3.03 -10.05 -16.49
C PRO A 12 -3.69 -8.92 -15.70
N ALA A 13 -4.84 -9.25 -15.11
CA ALA A 13 -5.56 -8.37 -14.21
C ALA A 13 -4.53 -7.67 -13.34
N VAL A 14 -4.55 -6.33 -13.35
CA VAL A 14 -3.85 -5.55 -12.33
C VAL A 14 -4.60 -5.88 -11.05
N GLU A 15 -4.19 -6.98 -10.41
CA GLU A 15 -4.69 -7.40 -9.11
C GLU A 15 -4.24 -6.32 -8.15
N SER A 16 -5.18 -5.42 -7.87
CA SER A 16 -5.03 -4.30 -6.95
C SER A 16 -4.33 -4.75 -5.68
N GLU A 17 -3.07 -4.34 -5.48
CA GLU A 17 -2.21 -4.67 -4.33
C GLU A 17 -2.72 -4.16 -2.96
N SER A 18 -4.02 -3.95 -2.75
CA SER A 18 -4.55 -3.58 -1.42
C SER A 18 -6.07 -3.60 -1.34
N SER A 19 -6.71 -4.75 -1.56
CA SER A 19 -8.03 -4.94 -0.94
C SER A 19 -7.85 -5.27 0.55
N VAL A 20 -7.19 -4.38 1.29
CA VAL A 20 -7.08 -4.49 2.75
C VAL A 20 -8.43 -4.08 3.32
N ASP A 21 -9.05 -4.96 4.11
CA ASP A 21 -10.33 -4.63 4.75
C ASP A 21 -10.15 -3.47 5.75
N PHE A 22 -11.21 -2.70 5.99
CA PHE A 22 -11.18 -1.54 6.87
C PHE A 22 -10.66 -1.87 8.27
N VAL A 23 -11.03 -3.03 8.83
CA VAL A 23 -10.56 -3.45 10.15
C VAL A 23 -9.06 -3.72 10.13
N GLU A 24 -8.54 -4.29 9.05
CA GLU A 24 -7.13 -4.58 8.88
C GLU A 24 -6.31 -3.29 8.67
N GLU A 25 -6.80 -2.38 7.83
CA GLU A 25 -6.20 -1.05 7.67
C GLU A 25 -6.12 -0.32 9.02
N LEU A 26 -7.21 -0.32 9.80
CA LEU A 26 -7.24 0.33 11.11
C LEU A 26 -6.22 -0.30 12.08
N ARG A 27 -6.06 -1.63 12.05
CA ARG A 27 -5.03 -2.32 12.83
C ARG A 27 -3.63 -1.92 12.40
N LEU A 28 -3.36 -1.86 11.09
CA LEU A 28 -2.06 -1.47 10.53
C LEU A 28 -1.72 -0.03 10.90
N ARG A 29 -2.66 0.91 10.76
CA ARG A 29 -2.47 2.32 11.17
C ARG A 29 -2.24 2.43 12.68
N THR A 30 -2.97 1.67 13.49
CA THR A 30 -2.76 1.63 14.95
C THR A 30 -1.37 1.09 15.29
N HIS A 31 -0.94 0.03 14.60
CA HIS A 31 0.40 -0.53 14.76
C HIS A 31 1.48 0.48 14.40
N ALA A 32 1.33 1.18 13.27
CA ALA A 32 2.26 2.20 12.81
C ALA A 32 2.48 3.32 13.85
N ARG A 33 1.41 3.79 14.50
CA ARG A 33 1.49 4.79 15.57
C ARG A 33 2.15 4.27 16.84
N LYS A 34 1.82 3.04 17.25
CA LYS A 34 2.37 2.42 18.46
C LYS A 34 3.86 2.05 18.33
N HIS A 35 4.26 1.66 17.13
CA HIS A 35 5.62 1.21 16.82
C HIS A 35 6.27 2.12 15.78
N TYR A 36 6.04 3.42 15.92
CA TYR A 36 6.60 4.41 15.02
C TYR A 36 8.13 4.29 15.00
N ILE A 37 8.69 4.29 13.80
CA ILE A 37 10.13 4.32 13.57
C ILE A 37 10.49 5.46 12.60
N SER A 38 11.67 6.03 12.83
CA SER A 38 12.20 7.14 12.06
C SER A 38 12.41 6.72 10.60
N ARG A 39 12.47 7.70 9.68
CA ARG A 39 12.67 7.43 8.24
C ARG A 39 13.93 6.62 7.95
N GLU A 40 14.99 6.80 8.73
CA GLU A 40 16.28 6.14 8.53
C GLU A 40 16.24 4.65 8.91
N ASP A 41 15.36 4.29 9.86
CA ASP A 41 15.24 2.92 10.37
C ASP A 41 14.14 2.10 9.66
N ARG A 42 13.36 2.71 8.75
CA ARG A 42 12.26 2.04 8.04
C ARG A 42 12.80 0.98 7.10
N LYS A 43 12.34 -0.25 7.32
CA LYS A 43 12.64 -1.37 6.43
C LYS A 43 11.74 -1.32 5.18
N PRO A 44 12.24 -1.81 4.02
CA PRO A 44 11.48 -1.80 2.77
C PRO A 44 10.33 -2.80 2.74
N ASP A 45 10.25 -3.72 3.71
CA ASP A 45 9.22 -4.75 3.85
C ASP A 45 7.97 -4.27 4.62
N LEU A 46 7.96 -3.01 5.06
CA LEU A 46 6.81 -2.44 5.74
C LEU A 46 5.61 -2.32 4.81
N HIS A 47 4.44 -2.65 5.36
CA HIS A 47 3.18 -2.51 4.63
C HIS A 47 2.94 -1.05 4.19
N PRO A 48 2.45 -0.78 2.96
CA PRO A 48 2.24 0.58 2.46
C PRO A 48 1.38 1.46 3.39
N ILE A 49 0.32 0.91 3.98
CA ILE A 49 -0.52 1.60 4.98
C ILE A 49 0.29 2.02 6.22
N VAL A 50 1.21 1.16 6.69
CA VAL A 50 2.07 1.48 7.84
C VAL A 50 3.02 2.62 7.47
N LEU A 51 3.61 2.57 6.29
CA LEU A 51 4.48 3.64 5.77
C LEU A 51 3.74 4.97 5.61
N ASP A 52 2.53 4.97 5.03
CA ASP A 52 1.68 6.16 4.91
C ASP A 52 1.37 6.77 6.28
N GLU A 53 1.00 5.94 7.25
CA GLU A 53 0.68 6.42 8.59
C GLU A 53 1.91 6.98 9.31
N MET A 54 3.08 6.34 9.21
CA MET A 54 4.32 6.88 9.78
C MET A 54 4.71 8.21 9.12
N LEU A 55 4.48 8.37 7.81
CA LEU A 55 4.68 9.66 7.12
C LEU A 55 3.73 10.76 7.60
N ARG A 56 2.51 10.41 8.03
CA ARG A 56 1.59 11.37 8.67
C ARG A 56 2.12 11.78 10.04
N VAL A 57 2.56 10.82 10.85
CA VAL A 57 3.19 11.09 12.15
C VAL A 57 4.42 12.00 12.00
N ASP A 58 5.27 11.77 10.99
CA ASP A 58 6.42 12.64 10.67
C ASP A 58 5.99 14.11 10.50
N ARG A 59 4.91 14.34 9.75
CA ARG A 59 4.38 15.69 9.46
C ARG A 59 3.74 16.31 10.71
N GLU A 60 3.09 15.52 11.54
CA GLU A 60 2.52 15.99 12.81
C GLU A 60 3.60 16.45 13.79
N MET A 61 4.72 15.72 13.88
CA MET A 61 5.85 16.10 14.74
C MET A 61 6.64 17.31 14.23
N SER A 62 6.63 17.55 12.91
CA SER A 62 7.29 18.69 12.28
C SER A 62 6.49 19.99 12.38
N ARG A 63 5.29 19.97 12.97
CA ARG A 63 4.41 21.13 13.13
C ARG A 63 4.68 21.86 14.44
#